data_AF-A0A7S1UT46-F1
#
_entry.id   AF-A0A7S1UT46-F1
#
_cell.length_a   1.000
_cell.length_b   1.000
_cell.length_c   1.000
_cell.angle_alpha   90.00
_cell.angle_beta   90.00
_cell.angle_gamma   90.00
#
_symmetry.space_group_name_H-M   'P 1'
#
loop_
_entity.id
_entity.type
_entity.pdbx_description
1 polymer ?
#
loop_
_entity_poly.entity_id
_entity_poly.type
_entity_poly.pdbx_seq_one_letter_code
_entity_poly.pdbx_strand_id
1 'polypeptide(L)'
;VYKEVDDLFEEVDDDEDAPSSSPAPSAKPQLLLYINSITRENDDRLRCGLDSTEDERSLVLDTVAVLEKEPSNIVAQRDGDVRIEDVKGEWDLIFTTSATLLFNKGLSGLVRNFPNGKFGGLRQSLKATKVLTDAEYIERIEMNPAVASFDVRVIGDWYIDKQTNFLTGEPSTILTVDPVRVEYGVTSQTAEYWKSLGPMNKLDITYLDKDLRIMRASARENVYVFKRVS
;
A
#
# COMPACT_ATOMS: atom_id res chain seq x y z
N VAL A 1 -52.57 -50.59 -27.84
CA VAL A 1 -51.20 -50.92 -28.29
C VAL A 1 -50.48 -49.60 -28.53
N TYR A 2 -49.88 -49.06 -27.46
CA TYR A 2 -48.87 -48.00 -27.48
C TYR A 2 -48.01 -48.28 -26.24
N LYS A 3 -46.98 -49.08 -26.44
CA LYS A 3 -45.92 -49.44 -25.50
C LYS A 3 -44.67 -49.55 -26.36
N GLU A 4 -43.87 -48.50 -26.34
CA GLU A 4 -42.58 -48.27 -27.01
C GLU A 4 -42.54 -46.73 -27.09
N VAL A 5 -41.67 -45.98 -26.40
CA VAL A 5 -40.37 -46.26 -25.81
C VAL A 5 -40.21 -45.25 -24.66
N ASP A 6 -40.43 -45.68 -23.42
CA ASP A 6 -40.23 -44.90 -22.18
C ASP A 6 -38.84 -45.18 -21.57
N ASP A 7 -37.94 -45.85 -22.30
CA ASP A 7 -36.61 -46.27 -21.86
C ASP A 7 -35.50 -45.42 -22.52
N LEU A 8 -35.59 -44.09 -22.46
CA LEU A 8 -34.51 -43.22 -22.96
C LEU A 8 -34.12 -42.07 -22.02
N PHE A 9 -34.37 -42.22 -20.73
CA PHE A 9 -33.76 -41.38 -19.70
C PHE A 9 -33.37 -42.30 -18.55
N GLU A 10 -32.22 -42.95 -18.68
CA GLU A 10 -31.47 -43.39 -17.50
C GLU A 10 -31.13 -42.12 -16.71
N GLU A 11 -31.71 -41.98 -15.51
CA GLU A 11 -31.23 -41.07 -14.49
C GLU A 11 -29.81 -41.48 -14.15
N VAL A 12 -28.84 -40.84 -14.81
CA VAL A 12 -27.47 -40.83 -14.35
C VAL A 12 -27.47 -39.88 -13.16
N ASP A 13 -27.54 -40.44 -11.96
CA ASP A 13 -27.13 -39.78 -10.73
C ASP A 13 -25.63 -39.45 -10.87
N ASP A 14 -25.33 -38.38 -11.61
CA ASP A 14 -24.05 -37.69 -11.52
C ASP A 14 -24.10 -36.90 -10.20
N ASP A 15 -23.78 -37.59 -9.12
CA ASP A 15 -23.11 -37.00 -7.97
C ASP A 15 -21.79 -36.39 -8.49
N GLU A 16 -21.89 -35.24 -9.16
CA GLU A 16 -20.76 -34.34 -9.36
C GLU A 16 -20.40 -33.81 -7.98
N ASP A 17 -19.56 -34.59 -7.29
CA ASP A 17 -18.66 -34.14 -6.25
C ASP A 17 -17.98 -32.87 -6.77
N ALA A 18 -18.56 -31.71 -6.44
CA ALA A 18 -17.96 -30.42 -6.67
C ALA A 18 -16.54 -30.51 -6.08
N PRO A 19 -15.48 -30.34 -6.89
CA PRO A 19 -14.13 -30.46 -6.36
C PRO A 19 -14.01 -29.42 -5.26
N SER A 20 -13.82 -29.89 -4.03
CA SER A 20 -13.59 -29.03 -2.87
C SER A 20 -12.35 -28.19 -3.21
N SER A 21 -12.58 -26.97 -3.70
CA SER A 21 -11.53 -26.08 -4.13
C SER A 21 -10.79 -25.69 -2.87
N SER A 22 -9.69 -26.39 -2.63
CA SER A 22 -8.70 -25.97 -1.65
C SER A 22 -8.37 -24.52 -2.00
N PRO A 23 -8.56 -23.55 -1.10
CA PRO A 23 -8.33 -22.15 -1.43
C PRO A 23 -6.89 -22.02 -1.95
N ALA A 24 -6.74 -21.41 -3.12
CA ALA A 24 -5.43 -21.18 -3.71
C ALA A 24 -4.52 -20.50 -2.67
N PRO A 25 -3.23 -20.89 -2.60
CA PRO A 25 -2.32 -20.31 -1.63
C PRO A 25 -2.24 -18.79 -1.86
N SER A 26 -2.42 -18.01 -0.79
CA SER A 26 -2.33 -16.54 -0.87
C SER A 26 -0.95 -16.13 -1.37
N ALA A 27 -0.90 -15.12 -2.22
CA ALA A 27 0.30 -14.47 -2.75
C ALA A 27 0.98 -13.56 -1.71
N LYS A 28 0.35 -13.30 -0.56
CA LYS A 28 0.87 -12.38 0.46
C LYS A 28 2.22 -12.80 1.04
N PRO A 29 2.44 -14.08 1.44
CA PRO A 29 3.75 -14.51 1.93
C PRO A 29 4.84 -14.35 0.86
N GLN A 30 4.51 -14.61 -0.41
CA GLN A 30 5.44 -14.44 -1.53
C GLN A 30 5.81 -12.97 -1.73
N LEU A 31 4.83 -12.05 -1.72
CA LEU A 31 5.09 -10.61 -1.78
C LEU A 31 6.05 -10.16 -0.66
N LEU A 32 5.77 -10.55 0.58
CA LEU A 32 6.58 -10.16 1.73
C LEU A 32 8.00 -10.73 1.65
N LEU A 33 8.16 -11.97 1.15
CA LEU A 33 9.47 -12.56 0.92
C LEU A 33 10.25 -11.78 -0.15
N TYR A 34 9.61 -11.39 -1.25
CA TYR A 34 10.26 -10.58 -2.29
C TYR A 34 10.68 -9.20 -1.76
N ILE A 35 9.76 -8.48 -1.09
CA ILE A 35 10.09 -7.17 -0.49
C ILE A 35 11.26 -7.30 0.50
N ASN A 36 11.25 -8.33 1.36
CA ASN A 36 12.35 -8.55 2.30
C ASN A 36 13.67 -8.87 1.59
N SER A 37 13.64 -9.59 0.47
CA SER A 37 14.86 -9.85 -0.31
C SER A 37 15.45 -8.59 -0.95
N ILE A 38 14.60 -7.66 -1.38
CA ILE A 38 15.00 -6.37 -1.98
C ILE A 38 15.54 -5.41 -0.90
N THR A 39 14.97 -5.44 0.30
CA THR A 39 15.21 -4.44 1.36
C THR A 39 16.15 -4.88 2.48
N ARG A 40 16.78 -6.06 2.35
CA ARG A 40 17.69 -6.61 3.38
C ARG A 40 18.86 -5.66 3.66
N GLU A 41 19.05 -5.36 4.95
CA GLU A 41 19.97 -4.34 5.49
C GLU A 41 21.47 -4.62 5.32
N ASN A 42 21.86 -5.75 4.73
CA ASN A 42 23.26 -6.17 4.63
C ASN A 42 23.94 -5.80 3.30
N ASP A 43 23.19 -5.32 2.33
CA ASP A 43 23.71 -4.75 1.09
C ASP A 43 23.51 -3.22 1.12
N ASP A 44 24.32 -2.46 0.38
CA ASP A 44 24.26 -0.99 0.23
C ASP A 44 22.92 -0.45 -0.31
N ARG A 45 21.86 -1.26 -0.26
CA ARG A 45 20.51 -0.99 -0.76
C ARG A 45 19.77 -0.02 0.12
N LEU A 46 18.85 0.70 -0.50
CA LEU A 46 18.01 1.65 0.20
C LEU A 46 16.74 0.95 0.70
N ARG A 47 16.29 1.37 1.89
CA ARG A 47 15.03 0.88 2.46
C ARG A 47 13.85 1.13 1.52
N CYS A 48 12.82 0.30 1.64
CA CYS A 48 11.57 0.39 0.89
C CYS A 48 11.72 0.26 -0.64
N GLY A 49 12.83 -0.33 -1.12
CA GLY A 49 13.06 -0.55 -2.55
C GLY A 49 13.42 0.72 -3.32
N LEU A 50 13.96 1.75 -2.66
CA LEU A 50 14.27 3.03 -3.31
C LEU A 50 15.41 2.98 -4.35
N ASP A 51 16.05 1.83 -4.48
CA ASP A 51 17.09 1.47 -5.43
C ASP A 51 16.79 0.13 -6.14
N SER A 52 15.53 -0.33 -6.11
CA SER A 52 15.15 -1.57 -6.79
C SER A 52 15.34 -1.45 -8.31
N THR A 53 15.55 -2.57 -9.00
CA THR A 53 15.59 -2.63 -10.47
C THR A 53 14.19 -2.66 -11.07
N GLU A 54 14.06 -2.48 -12.39
CA GLU A 54 12.77 -2.63 -13.07
C GLU A 54 12.23 -4.06 -12.97
N ASP A 55 13.09 -5.08 -13.09
CA ASP A 55 12.68 -6.48 -12.98
C ASP A 55 12.12 -6.80 -11.58
N GLU A 56 12.77 -6.29 -10.53
CA GLU A 56 12.30 -6.42 -9.15
C GLU A 56 10.96 -5.70 -8.94
N ARG A 57 10.79 -4.51 -9.52
CA ARG A 57 9.50 -3.79 -9.48
C ARG A 57 8.41 -4.57 -10.18
N SER A 58 8.68 -5.09 -11.38
CA SER A 58 7.71 -5.87 -12.16
C SER A 58 7.21 -7.07 -11.37
N LEU A 59 8.12 -7.82 -10.74
CA LEU A 59 7.77 -8.98 -9.93
C LEU A 59 6.85 -8.61 -8.75
N VAL A 60 7.14 -7.50 -8.07
CA VAL A 60 6.29 -7.00 -6.99
C VAL A 60 4.92 -6.58 -7.54
N LEU A 61 4.87 -5.85 -8.65
CA LEU A 61 3.63 -5.39 -9.28
C LEU A 61 2.73 -6.55 -9.71
N ASP A 62 3.30 -7.60 -10.29
CA ASP A 62 2.58 -8.82 -10.69
C ASP A 62 1.97 -9.51 -9.47
N THR A 63 2.74 -9.61 -8.39
CA THR A 63 2.27 -10.22 -7.13
C THR A 63 1.17 -9.37 -6.48
N VAL A 64 1.30 -8.04 -6.51
CA VAL A 64 0.24 -7.12 -6.04
C VAL A 64 -1.05 -7.29 -6.86
N ALA A 65 -0.96 -7.41 -8.18
CA ALA A 65 -2.13 -7.59 -9.04
C ALA A 65 -2.90 -8.90 -8.76
N VAL A 66 -2.20 -9.94 -8.30
CA VAL A 66 -2.83 -11.18 -7.80
C VAL A 66 -3.53 -10.92 -6.47
N LEU A 67 -2.83 -10.30 -5.51
CA LEU A 67 -3.36 -9.98 -4.19
C LEU A 67 -4.63 -9.13 -4.22
N GLU A 68 -4.69 -8.13 -5.10
CA GLU A 68 -5.85 -7.23 -5.23
C GLU A 68 -7.15 -7.99 -5.56
N LYS A 69 -7.03 -9.18 -6.17
CA LYS A 69 -8.17 -10.05 -6.53
C LYS A 69 -8.44 -11.13 -5.49
N GLU A 70 -7.62 -11.24 -4.44
CA GLU A 70 -7.79 -12.31 -3.46
C GLU A 70 -9.02 -12.09 -2.60
N PRO A 71 -9.69 -13.18 -2.18
CA PRO A 71 -10.85 -13.10 -1.33
C PRO A 71 -10.52 -12.53 0.05
N SER A 72 -9.26 -12.46 0.49
CA SER A 72 -8.87 -11.82 1.76
C SER A 72 -8.87 -10.30 1.70
N ASN A 73 -8.93 -9.71 0.51
CA ASN A 73 -8.92 -8.27 0.32
C ASN A 73 -10.25 -7.65 0.76
N ILE A 74 -10.24 -6.87 1.84
CA ILE A 74 -11.42 -6.18 2.37
C ILE A 74 -12.03 -5.25 1.30
N VAL A 75 -11.20 -4.62 0.46
CA VAL A 75 -11.65 -3.72 -0.61
C VAL A 75 -12.54 -4.48 -1.60
N ALA A 76 -12.10 -5.65 -2.05
CA ALA A 76 -12.87 -6.48 -2.98
C ALA A 76 -14.11 -7.10 -2.31
N GLN A 77 -14.00 -7.59 -1.08
CA GLN A 77 -15.13 -8.19 -0.34
C GLN A 77 -16.29 -7.21 -0.11
N ARG A 78 -15.98 -5.92 0.08
CA ARG A 78 -16.97 -4.90 0.44
C ARG A 78 -17.29 -3.95 -0.71
N ASP A 79 -16.96 -4.32 -1.94
CA ASP A 79 -17.20 -3.50 -3.15
C ASP A 79 -16.70 -2.05 -2.96
N GLY A 80 -15.46 -1.93 -2.47
CA GLY A 80 -14.82 -0.66 -2.18
C GLY A 80 -15.30 0.05 -0.91
N ASP A 81 -16.22 -0.47 -0.09
CA ASP A 81 -16.65 0.11 1.20
C ASP A 81 -15.61 -0.09 2.32
N VAL A 82 -14.48 0.61 2.20
CA VAL A 82 -13.46 0.71 3.26
C VAL A 82 -13.88 1.76 4.27
N ARG A 83 -13.76 1.46 5.57
CA ARG A 83 -14.13 2.35 6.68
C ARG A 83 -12.89 2.92 7.36
N ILE A 84 -13.06 4.06 8.03
CA ILE A 84 -12.00 4.71 8.83
C ILE A 84 -11.35 3.71 9.81
N GLU A 85 -12.16 2.87 10.44
CA GLU A 85 -11.72 1.85 11.39
C GLU A 85 -10.79 0.78 10.78
N ASP A 86 -10.96 0.47 9.49
CA ASP A 86 -10.11 -0.50 8.80
C ASP A 86 -8.71 0.10 8.51
N VAL A 87 -8.61 1.43 8.37
CA VAL A 87 -7.41 2.13 7.90
C VAL A 87 -6.62 2.79 9.04
N LYS A 88 -7.29 3.21 10.12
CA LYS A 88 -6.63 3.87 11.27
C LYS A 88 -5.57 2.97 11.90
N GLY A 89 -4.52 3.57 12.45
CA GLY A 89 -3.39 2.89 13.08
C GLY A 89 -2.04 3.37 12.55
N GLU A 90 -0.99 2.66 12.95
CA GLU A 90 0.37 2.91 12.51
C GLU A 90 0.79 1.93 11.41
N TRP A 91 1.47 2.45 10.40
CA TRP A 91 1.83 1.75 9.19
C TRP A 91 3.25 2.09 8.75
N ASP A 92 4.11 1.10 8.62
CA ASP A 92 5.44 1.27 8.05
C ASP A 92 5.39 1.04 6.53
N LEU A 93 5.90 1.99 5.76
CA LEU A 93 6.14 1.79 4.33
C LEU A 93 7.23 0.71 4.20
N ILE A 94 6.91 -0.40 3.54
CA ILE A 94 7.87 -1.48 3.33
C ILE A 94 8.36 -1.57 1.88
N PHE A 95 7.62 -1.00 0.94
CA PHE A 95 8.02 -0.95 -0.47
C PHE A 95 7.29 0.15 -1.25
N THR A 96 7.94 0.74 -2.24
CA THR A 96 7.29 1.63 -3.20
C THR A 96 7.93 1.57 -4.58
N THR A 97 7.11 1.75 -5.62
CA THR A 97 7.57 1.99 -7.00
C THR A 97 7.45 3.47 -7.41
N SER A 98 7.05 4.36 -6.49
CA SER A 98 6.79 5.76 -6.80
C SER A 98 8.01 6.48 -7.36
N ALA A 99 7.94 6.90 -8.61
CA ALA A 99 9.00 7.62 -9.29
C ALA A 99 9.46 8.87 -8.52
N THR A 100 8.53 9.56 -7.85
CA THR A 100 8.86 10.76 -7.06
C THR A 100 9.64 10.41 -5.79
N LEU A 101 9.24 9.37 -5.04
CA LEU A 101 10.00 8.93 -3.86
C LEU A 101 11.38 8.39 -4.27
N LEU A 102 11.45 7.67 -5.39
CA LEU A 102 12.71 7.17 -5.97
C LEU A 102 13.65 8.32 -6.36
N PHE A 103 13.11 9.38 -6.97
CA PHE A 103 13.88 10.56 -7.35
C PHE A 103 14.34 11.37 -6.13
N ASN A 104 13.44 11.57 -5.16
CA ASN A 104 13.69 12.33 -3.94
C ASN A 104 14.49 11.56 -2.89
N LYS A 105 14.64 10.25 -3.07
CA LYS A 105 15.22 9.32 -2.09
C LYS A 105 14.55 9.41 -0.72
N GLY A 106 13.24 9.61 -0.71
CA GLY A 106 12.47 9.88 0.49
C GLY A 106 11.18 10.66 0.21
N LEU A 107 10.37 10.88 1.25
CA LEU A 107 9.09 11.57 1.14
C LEU A 107 9.27 13.10 1.12
N SER A 108 10.02 13.64 2.08
CA SER A 108 10.23 15.09 2.20
C SER A 108 11.11 15.66 1.09
N GLY A 109 11.94 14.83 0.47
CA GLY A 109 13.00 15.25 -0.45
C GLY A 109 14.21 15.87 0.24
N LEU A 110 14.24 15.88 1.58
CA LEU A 110 15.37 16.42 2.34
C LEU A 110 16.60 15.51 2.32
N VAL A 111 16.44 14.20 2.11
CA VAL A 111 17.56 13.24 2.08
C VAL A 111 18.68 13.69 1.15
N ARG A 112 18.34 14.26 -0.03
CA ARG A 112 19.31 14.74 -1.03
C ARG A 112 20.10 15.99 -0.59
N ASN A 113 19.60 16.73 0.39
CA ASN A 113 20.25 17.94 0.88
C ASN A 113 21.37 17.64 1.90
N PHE A 114 21.48 16.39 2.34
CA PHE A 114 22.49 15.96 3.30
C PHE A 114 23.52 15.05 2.61
N PRO A 115 24.81 15.41 2.54
CA PRO A 115 25.83 14.67 1.79
C PRO A 115 25.99 13.18 2.14
N ASN A 116 25.60 12.79 3.36
CA ASN A 116 25.62 11.41 3.86
C ASN A 116 24.24 10.95 4.35
N GLY A 117 23.17 11.63 3.92
CA GLY A 117 21.81 11.30 4.29
C GLY A 117 21.35 10.03 3.56
N LYS A 118 20.86 9.05 4.32
CA LYS A 118 20.16 7.88 3.80
C LYS A 118 18.73 7.88 4.32
N PHE A 119 17.82 7.33 3.52
CA PHE A 119 16.45 7.13 3.94
C PHE A 119 16.37 5.95 4.90
N GLY A 120 15.98 6.23 6.14
CA GLY A 120 15.82 5.25 7.22
C GLY A 120 14.42 4.64 7.29
N GLY A 121 13.49 5.00 6.41
CA GLY A 121 12.12 4.48 6.43
C GLY A 121 11.08 5.57 6.70
N LEU A 122 9.82 5.19 6.50
CA LEU A 122 8.67 6.06 6.63
C LEU A 122 7.57 5.34 7.39
N ARG A 123 7.15 5.93 8.51
CA ARG A 123 5.98 5.52 9.28
C ARG A 123 4.83 6.50 9.04
N GLN A 124 3.63 5.99 8.83
CA GLN A 124 2.40 6.76 8.80
C GLN A 124 1.54 6.39 10.01
N SER A 125 1.15 7.38 10.80
CA SER A 125 0.16 7.26 11.87
C SER A 125 -1.13 7.94 11.42
N LEU A 126 -2.21 7.17 11.34
CA LEU A 126 -3.55 7.66 11.04
C LEU A 126 -4.42 7.52 12.30
N LYS A 127 -4.71 8.64 12.94
CA LYS A 127 -5.57 8.70 14.13
C LYS A 127 -6.94 9.19 13.72
N ALA A 128 -7.97 8.61 14.29
CA ALA A 128 -9.34 9.04 14.08
C ALA A 128 -10.11 9.00 15.40
N THR A 129 -10.83 10.07 15.65
CA THR A 129 -11.86 10.19 16.69
C THR A 129 -13.20 10.46 16.03
N LYS A 130 -14.26 10.67 16.81
CA LYS A 130 -15.58 11.03 16.25
C LYS A 130 -15.58 12.39 15.53
N VAL A 131 -14.60 13.25 15.78
CA VAL A 131 -14.61 14.66 15.38
C VAL A 131 -13.33 15.13 14.68
N LEU A 132 -12.23 14.40 14.83
CA LEU A 132 -10.90 14.78 14.33
C LEU A 132 -10.20 13.58 13.71
N THR A 133 -9.47 13.83 12.64
CA THR A 133 -8.64 12.87 11.92
C THR A 133 -7.24 13.43 11.72
N ASP A 134 -6.27 12.93 12.49
CA ASP A 134 -4.88 13.39 12.41
C ASP A 134 -4.04 12.39 11.62
N ALA A 135 -3.28 12.90 10.65
CA ALA A 135 -2.27 12.16 9.92
C ALA A 135 -0.88 12.66 10.27
N GLU A 136 0.02 11.72 10.53
CA GLU A 136 1.43 12.02 10.74
C GLU A 136 2.28 11.05 9.91
N TYR A 137 3.16 11.59 9.08
CA TYR A 137 4.27 10.82 8.53
C TYR A 137 5.55 11.15 9.30
N ILE A 138 6.29 10.12 9.68
CA ILE A 138 7.63 10.23 10.28
C ILE A 138 8.61 9.58 9.32
N GLU A 139 9.41 10.40 8.66
CA GLU A 139 10.52 9.98 7.81
C GLU A 139 11.82 10.04 8.60
N ARG A 140 12.52 8.92 8.71
CA ARG A 140 13.85 8.87 9.33
C ARG A 140 14.91 9.25 8.30
N ILE A 141 15.74 10.24 8.59
CA ILE A 141 16.96 10.52 7.83
C ILE A 141 18.14 10.00 8.65
N GLU A 142 18.76 8.93 8.15
CA GLU A 142 19.95 8.33 8.73
C GLU A 142 21.20 9.04 8.24
N MET A 143 22.11 9.34 9.17
CA MET A 143 23.37 10.00 8.88
C MET A 143 24.53 9.24 9.53
N ASN A 144 25.73 9.41 8.98
CA ASN A 144 26.97 8.94 9.60
C ASN A 144 27.78 10.16 10.12
N PRO A 145 28.01 10.29 11.45
CA PRO A 145 27.70 9.34 12.52
C PRO A 145 26.20 9.29 12.89
N ALA A 146 25.75 8.14 13.41
CA ALA A 146 24.34 7.88 13.71
C ALA A 146 23.68 8.92 14.62
N VAL A 147 24.44 9.58 15.50
CA VAL A 147 23.97 10.66 16.39
C VAL A 147 23.47 11.90 15.64
N ALA A 148 23.85 12.07 14.38
CA ALA A 148 23.36 13.15 13.52
C ALA A 148 22.04 12.81 12.81
N SER A 149 21.55 11.57 12.94
CA SER A 149 20.28 11.15 12.33
C SER A 149 19.09 11.83 13.02
N PHE A 150 18.08 12.20 12.26
CA PHE A 150 16.92 12.93 12.76
C PHE A 150 15.65 12.52 12.01
N ASP A 151 14.51 12.93 12.55
CA ASP A 151 13.20 12.65 11.97
C ASP A 151 12.64 13.91 11.31
N VAL A 152 12.00 13.70 10.17
CA VAL A 152 11.16 14.69 9.50
C VAL A 152 9.71 14.28 9.73
N ARG A 153 8.91 15.17 10.32
CA ARG A 153 7.50 14.91 10.63
C ARG A 153 6.62 15.73 9.71
N VAL A 154 5.75 15.08 8.95
CA VAL A 154 4.71 15.72 8.14
C VAL A 154 3.39 15.53 8.87
N ILE A 155 2.78 16.63 9.30
CA ILE A 155 1.54 16.64 10.08
C ILE A 155 0.44 17.20 9.19
N GLY A 156 -0.72 16.57 9.21
CA GLY A 156 -1.90 17.01 8.46
C GLY A 156 -3.17 16.34 8.93
N ASP A 157 -4.23 16.58 8.17
CA ASP A 157 -5.51 15.90 8.35
C ASP A 157 -5.65 14.79 7.31
N TRP A 158 -6.54 13.83 7.57
CA TRP A 158 -6.87 12.82 6.56
C TRP A 158 -8.35 12.48 6.54
N TYR A 159 -8.79 11.94 5.42
CA TYR A 159 -10.12 11.40 5.25
C TYR A 159 -10.11 10.33 4.17
N ILE A 160 -11.21 9.59 4.08
CA ILE A 160 -11.44 8.63 3.01
C ILE A 160 -12.65 9.05 2.19
N ASP A 161 -12.49 9.07 0.88
CA ASP A 161 -13.56 9.36 -0.06
C ASP A 161 -13.91 8.12 -0.86
N LYS A 162 -15.20 7.88 -1.03
CA LYS A 162 -15.68 6.90 -2.01
C LYS A 162 -15.78 7.58 -3.36
N GLN A 163 -15.08 7.04 -4.35
CA GLN A 163 -15.12 7.50 -5.72
C GLN A 163 -15.33 6.31 -6.65
N THR A 164 -15.69 6.59 -7.89
CA THR A 164 -15.62 5.58 -8.94
C THR A 164 -14.27 5.73 -9.62
N ASN A 165 -13.51 4.65 -9.73
CA ASN A 165 -12.27 4.67 -10.48
C ASN A 165 -12.62 4.93 -11.96
N PHE A 166 -12.18 6.08 -12.49
CA PHE A 166 -12.55 6.50 -13.84
C PHE A 166 -12.11 5.51 -14.93
N LEU A 167 -11.05 4.74 -14.69
CA LEU A 167 -10.51 3.80 -15.67
C LEU A 167 -11.25 2.44 -15.66
N THR A 168 -11.62 1.93 -14.48
CA THR A 168 -12.30 0.62 -14.36
C THR A 168 -13.81 0.73 -14.26
N GLY A 169 -14.33 1.88 -13.85
CA GLY A 169 -15.74 2.06 -13.50
C GLY A 169 -16.13 1.42 -12.17
N GLU A 170 -15.17 0.83 -11.44
CA GLU A 170 -15.43 0.13 -10.18
C GLU A 170 -15.42 1.12 -9.00
N PRO A 171 -16.18 0.83 -7.93
CA PRO A 171 -16.06 1.55 -6.67
C PRO A 171 -14.63 1.49 -6.13
N SER A 172 -14.12 2.63 -5.67
CA SER A 172 -12.78 2.81 -5.12
C SER A 172 -12.88 3.67 -3.85
N THR A 173 -12.04 3.35 -2.86
CA THR A 173 -11.84 4.22 -1.70
C THR A 173 -10.50 4.90 -1.80
N ILE A 174 -10.51 6.22 -1.77
CA ILE A 174 -9.33 7.04 -1.81
C ILE A 174 -9.01 7.54 -0.42
N LEU A 175 -7.80 7.27 0.06
CA LEU A 175 -7.21 7.93 1.21
C LEU A 175 -6.63 9.28 0.77
N THR A 176 -7.18 10.35 1.32
CA THR A 176 -6.62 11.70 1.15
C THR A 176 -5.95 12.13 2.45
N VAL A 177 -4.72 12.61 2.34
CA VAL A 177 -3.99 13.31 3.39
C VAL A 177 -3.74 14.73 2.90
N ASP A 178 -4.12 15.70 3.71
CA ASP A 178 -3.89 17.12 3.49
C ASP A 178 -2.79 17.59 4.47
N PRO A 179 -1.52 17.62 4.02
CA PRO A 179 -0.43 18.06 4.87
C PRO A 179 -0.62 19.53 5.24
N VAL A 180 -0.41 19.86 6.50
CA VAL A 180 -0.50 21.22 7.03
C VAL A 180 0.90 21.77 7.32
N ARG A 181 1.75 20.95 7.93
CA ARG A 181 3.07 21.37 8.43
C ARG A 181 4.11 20.27 8.23
N VAL A 182 5.36 20.68 8.02
CA VAL A 182 6.50 19.75 8.13
C VAL A 182 7.53 20.31 9.10
N GLU A 183 8.02 19.44 9.95
CA GLU A 183 8.95 19.73 11.04
C GLU A 183 10.21 18.88 10.93
N TYR A 184 11.36 19.50 11.15
CA TYR A 184 12.65 18.79 11.27
C TYR A 184 13.65 19.65 12.04
N GLY A 185 14.30 19.08 13.05
CA GLY A 185 15.15 19.84 13.97
C GLY A 185 14.39 20.99 14.63
N VAL A 186 14.89 22.22 14.46
CA VAL A 186 14.22 23.45 14.94
C VAL A 186 13.32 24.10 13.88
N THR A 187 13.27 23.53 12.68
CA THR A 187 12.52 24.08 11.54
C THR A 187 11.10 23.55 11.52
N SER A 188 10.15 24.45 11.28
CA SER A 188 8.73 24.16 11.09
C SER A 188 8.22 25.08 10.00
N GLN A 189 7.72 24.52 8.89
CA GLN A 189 7.17 25.30 7.77
C GLN A 189 5.82 24.74 7.32
N THR A 190 5.04 25.56 6.61
CA THR A 190 3.76 25.13 6.02
C THR A 190 4.00 24.13 4.89
N ALA A 191 3.15 23.10 4.81
CA ALA A 191 3.29 22.02 3.84
C ALA A 191 2.99 22.42 2.37
N GLU A 192 2.33 23.56 2.14
CA GLU A 192 1.87 24.05 0.83
C GLU A 192 2.97 24.06 -0.25
N TYR A 193 4.20 24.39 0.12
CA TYR A 193 5.32 24.50 -0.83
C TYR A 193 6.12 23.19 -0.99
N TRP A 194 5.79 22.14 -0.24
CA TRP A 194 6.47 20.84 -0.33
C TRP A 194 5.86 19.94 -1.41
N LYS A 195 6.24 20.22 -2.65
CA LYS A 195 5.80 19.43 -3.83
C LYS A 195 6.14 17.94 -3.75
N SER A 196 7.18 17.59 -2.99
CA SER A 196 7.61 16.20 -2.76
C SER A 196 6.56 15.34 -2.05
N LEU A 197 5.63 15.95 -1.30
CA LEU A 197 4.56 15.25 -0.58
C LEU A 197 3.38 14.87 -1.48
N GLY A 198 3.17 15.60 -2.58
CA GLY A 198 2.02 15.45 -3.47
C GLY A 198 1.66 14.00 -3.87
N PRO A 199 2.63 13.13 -4.20
CA PRO A 199 2.36 11.72 -4.55
C PRO A 199 1.74 10.87 -3.45
N MET A 200 1.81 11.30 -2.18
CA MET A 200 1.24 10.62 -1.01
C MET A 200 -0.07 11.28 -0.51
N ASN A 201 -0.49 12.39 -1.11
CA ASN A 201 -1.66 13.14 -0.65
C ASN A 201 -2.97 12.47 -1.04
N LYS A 202 -3.02 11.76 -2.17
CA LYS A 202 -4.27 11.13 -2.65
C LYS A 202 -3.97 9.78 -3.25
N LEU A 203 -4.37 8.70 -2.57
CA LEU A 203 -4.04 7.34 -2.94
C LEU A 203 -5.27 6.43 -2.89
N ASP A 204 -5.48 5.64 -3.93
CA ASP A 204 -6.51 4.60 -4.01
C ASP A 204 -6.10 3.40 -3.16
N ILE A 205 -6.95 2.97 -2.22
CA ILE A 205 -6.71 1.76 -1.42
C ILE A 205 -7.18 0.56 -2.24
N THR A 206 -6.23 -0.16 -2.86
CA THR A 206 -6.53 -1.28 -3.75
C THR A 206 -6.49 -2.63 -3.04
N TYR A 207 -5.74 -2.72 -1.94
CA TYR A 207 -5.73 -3.89 -1.07
C TYR A 207 -5.69 -3.48 0.40
N LEU A 208 -6.49 -4.14 1.23
CA LEU A 208 -6.47 -3.96 2.67
C LEU A 208 -6.81 -5.26 3.38
N ASP A 209 -5.96 -5.64 4.33
CA ASP A 209 -6.24 -6.67 5.33
C ASP A 209 -5.81 -6.22 6.74
N LYS A 210 -5.68 -7.17 7.67
CA LYS A 210 -5.32 -6.88 9.07
C LYS A 210 -3.96 -6.20 9.21
N ASP A 211 -2.97 -6.58 8.42
CA ASP A 211 -1.56 -6.22 8.61
C ASP A 211 -0.87 -5.68 7.36
N LEU A 212 -1.55 -5.66 6.23
CA LEU A 212 -1.04 -5.14 4.96
C LEU A 212 -2.06 -4.20 4.32
N ARG A 213 -1.57 -3.08 3.80
CA ARG A 213 -2.34 -2.14 3.00
C ARG A 213 -1.53 -1.76 1.77
N ILE A 214 -2.14 -1.89 0.60
CA ILE A 214 -1.54 -1.48 -0.67
C ILE A 214 -2.36 -0.33 -1.21
N MET A 215 -1.66 0.72 -1.61
CA MET A 215 -2.29 1.90 -2.19
C MET A 215 -1.63 2.27 -3.51
N ARG A 216 -2.42 2.82 -4.45
CA ARG A 216 -1.95 3.26 -5.76
C ARG A 216 -2.18 4.75 -5.95
N ALA A 217 -1.22 5.42 -6.58
CA ALA A 217 -1.49 6.75 -7.14
C ALA A 217 -2.25 6.62 -8.47
N SER A 218 -2.69 7.74 -9.05
CA SER A 218 -3.48 7.76 -10.30
C SER A 218 -2.84 6.99 -11.48
N ALA A 219 -1.51 6.83 -11.48
CA ALA A 219 -0.82 5.92 -12.37
C ALA A 219 -0.71 4.53 -11.72
N ARG A 220 -1.26 3.50 -12.37
CA ARG A 220 -1.30 2.11 -11.84
C ARG A 220 0.08 1.61 -11.41
N GLU A 221 1.15 2.04 -12.06
CA GLU A 221 2.52 1.59 -11.78
C GLU A 221 3.08 2.13 -10.45
N ASN A 222 2.48 3.17 -9.86
CA ASN A 222 2.92 3.76 -8.59
C ASN A 222 2.19 3.10 -7.42
N VAL A 223 2.86 2.16 -6.77
CA VAL A 223 2.37 1.39 -5.64
C VAL A 223 3.11 1.79 -4.36
N TYR A 224 2.37 1.79 -3.26
CA TYR A 224 2.89 1.93 -1.91
C TYR A 224 2.38 0.76 -1.07
N VAL A 225 3.30 -0.04 -0.56
CA VAL A 225 2.99 -1.20 0.29
C VAL A 225 3.32 -0.83 1.73
N PHE A 226 2.29 -0.85 2.57
CA PHE A 226 2.36 -0.55 3.99
C PHE A 226 2.08 -1.79 4.82
N LYS A 227 2.88 -1.99 5.87
CA LYS A 227 2.68 -3.02 6.87
C LYS A 227 2.24 -2.39 8.18
N ARG A 228 1.22 -2.94 8.83
CA ARG A 228 0.73 -2.43 10.12
C ARG A 228 1.78 -2.66 11.20
N VAL A 229 2.03 -1.64 12.00
CA VAL A 229 2.82 -1.75 13.24
C VAL A 229 1.91 -2.37 14.30
N SER A 230 2.35 -3.50 14.87
CA SER A 230 1.55 -4.36 15.77
C SER A 230 1.06 -3.64 17.01
#